data_AF-A0A5R8L5U9-F1
#
_entry.id   AF-A0A5R8L5U9-F1
#
_cell.length_a   1.000
_cell.length_b   1.000
_cell.length_c   1.000
_cell.angle_alpha   90.00
_cell.angle_beta   90.00
_cell.angle_gamma   90.00
#
_symmetry.space_group_name_H-M   'P 1'
#
loop_
_entity.id
_entity.type
_entity.pdbx_description
1 polymer ?
#
loop_
_entity_poly.entity_id
_entity_poly.type
_entity_poly.pdbx_seq_one_letter_code
_entity_poly.pdbx_strand_id
1 'polypeptide(L)'
;MSDEDVELARLRERVCGGRGTAPTADEIARLSTLEDQIRADPAQDAPAPPAPPAPSTPPAPDEPMDATPRTPRPVTRGILTALAAVALVGLGAAIGFAAATQPAPADASAPALPELAFAQTAEEVISGDILSDSGIDPASIRYIATIRDFRIYLAVPDDGDGECIAVFTSTENRPWSAGCASGGRPGAAVFGVDEKLTVAIGDPADDAVAGTPVRPSESVTAYVRQN
;
A
#
# COMPACT_ATOMS: atom_id res chain seq x y z
N MET A 1 30.87 -5.48 23.46
CA MET A 1 30.96 -5.68 22.01
C MET A 1 31.77 -6.94 21.82
N SER A 2 31.08 -8.03 21.47
CA SER A 2 31.71 -9.32 21.20
C SER A 2 32.51 -9.24 19.89
N ASP A 3 33.42 -10.19 19.67
CA ASP A 3 34.11 -10.30 18.39
C ASP A 3 33.11 -10.55 17.24
N GLU A 4 32.00 -11.21 17.53
CA GLU A 4 30.90 -11.48 16.59
C GLU A 4 30.15 -10.18 16.20
N ASP A 5 29.96 -9.24 17.14
CA ASP A 5 29.36 -7.93 16.84
C ASP A 5 30.24 -7.13 15.87
N VAL A 6 31.57 -7.21 16.04
CA VAL A 6 32.55 -6.52 15.19
C VAL A 6 32.59 -7.16 13.79
N GLU A 7 32.54 -8.48 13.73
CA GLU A 7 32.48 -9.25 12.49
C GLU A 7 31.20 -8.91 11.71
N LEU A 8 30.04 -8.91 12.39
CA LEU A 8 28.76 -8.56 11.80
C LEU A 8 28.75 -7.16 11.20
N ALA A 9 29.24 -6.15 11.95
CA ALA A 9 29.31 -4.78 11.46
C ALA A 9 30.20 -4.66 10.20
N ARG A 10 31.34 -5.36 10.17
CA ARG A 10 32.21 -5.40 8.98
C ARG A 10 31.57 -6.09 7.78
N LEU A 11 30.84 -7.19 8.01
CA LEU A 11 30.15 -7.93 6.95
C LEU A 11 28.97 -7.13 6.38
N ARG A 12 28.20 -6.43 7.21
CA ARG A 12 27.13 -5.52 6.76
C ARG A 12 27.68 -4.39 5.90
N GLU A 13 28.76 -3.74 6.32
CA GLU A 13 29.40 -2.69 5.52
C GLU A 13 29.94 -3.26 4.20
N ARG A 14 30.53 -4.46 4.21
CA ARG A 14 31.08 -5.10 3.00
C ARG A 14 29.99 -5.51 2.00
N VAL A 15 28.91 -6.13 2.47
CA VAL A 15 27.86 -6.68 1.61
C VAL A 15 26.88 -5.59 1.16
N CYS A 16 26.51 -4.65 2.04
CA CYS A 16 25.51 -3.62 1.76
C CYS A 16 26.11 -2.25 1.38
N GLY A 17 27.37 -1.98 1.75
CA GLY A 17 28.00 -0.66 1.55
C GLY A 17 28.48 -0.37 0.12
N GLY A 18 28.37 -1.33 -0.80
CA GLY A 18 28.61 -1.12 -2.24
C GLY A 18 30.03 -0.69 -2.63
N ARG A 19 30.99 -0.72 -1.70
CA ARG A 19 32.39 -0.32 -1.93
C ARG A 19 33.31 -1.54 -1.95
N GLY A 20 34.01 -1.73 -3.06
CA GLY A 20 35.04 -2.77 -3.23
C GLY A 20 34.68 -3.85 -4.24
N THR A 21 35.39 -4.97 -4.17
CA THR A 21 35.10 -6.17 -4.96
C THR A 21 33.78 -6.78 -4.53
N ALA A 22 33.05 -7.42 -5.47
CA ALA A 22 31.80 -8.10 -5.17
C ALA A 22 31.98 -9.08 -3.98
N PRO A 23 31.06 -9.08 -3.00
CA PRO A 23 31.15 -9.97 -1.85
C PRO A 23 31.08 -11.43 -2.31
N THR A 24 31.82 -12.29 -1.62
CA THR A 24 31.83 -13.72 -1.93
C THR A 24 30.59 -14.43 -1.36
N ALA A 25 30.24 -15.60 -1.91
CA ALA A 25 29.11 -16.38 -1.41
C ALA A 25 29.27 -16.77 0.07
N ASP A 26 30.49 -17.06 0.50
CA ASP A 26 30.80 -17.41 1.90
C ASP A 26 30.57 -16.23 2.85
N GLU A 27 30.89 -15.00 2.42
CA GLU A 27 30.66 -13.78 3.20
C GLU A 27 29.18 -13.50 3.40
N ILE A 28 28.37 -13.70 2.36
CA ILE A 28 26.91 -13.55 2.42
C ILE A 28 26.29 -14.61 3.35
N ALA A 29 26.72 -15.87 3.23
CA ALA A 29 26.26 -16.95 4.09
C ALA A 29 26.63 -16.73 5.57
N ARG A 30 27.84 -16.21 5.82
CA ARG A 30 28.31 -15.86 7.17
C ARG A 30 27.50 -14.72 7.78
N LEU A 31 27.20 -13.68 6.98
CA LEU A 31 26.34 -12.58 7.41
C LEU A 31 24.94 -13.08 7.80
N SER A 32 24.29 -13.88 6.95
CA SER A 32 22.97 -14.45 7.23
C SER A 32 22.97 -15.25 8.55
N THR A 33 24.00 -16.06 8.78
CA THR A 33 24.11 -16.88 10.00
C THR A 33 24.17 -16.01 11.26
N LEU A 34 24.97 -14.93 11.24
CA LEU A 34 25.10 -14.02 12.39
C LEU A 34 23.80 -13.23 12.64
N GLU A 35 23.10 -12.82 11.59
CA GLU A 35 21.81 -12.12 11.73
C GLU A 35 20.70 -13.03 12.26
N ASP A 36 20.69 -14.31 11.84
CA ASP A 36 19.76 -15.30 12.37
C ASP A 36 20.04 -15.61 13.84
N GLN A 37 21.31 -15.64 14.26
CA GLN A 37 21.70 -15.82 15.66
C GLN A 37 21.21 -14.66 16.54
N ILE A 38 21.38 -13.41 16.10
CA ILE A 38 20.85 -12.24 16.84
C ILE A 38 19.34 -12.27 16.89
N ARG A 39 18.67 -12.66 15.80
CA ARG A 39 17.19 -12.79 15.80
C ARG A 39 16.72 -13.90 16.73
N ALA A 40 17.50 -14.97 16.85
CA ALA A 40 17.20 -16.12 17.70
C ALA A 40 17.57 -15.89 19.18
N ASP A 41 18.36 -14.87 19.52
CA ASP A 41 18.68 -14.50 20.89
C ASP A 41 17.58 -13.58 21.46
N PRO A 42 16.73 -14.05 22.38
CA PRO A 42 15.61 -13.28 22.90
C PRO A 42 16.01 -12.24 23.96
N ALA A 43 17.31 -11.97 24.16
CA ALA A 43 17.80 -11.31 25.38
C ALA A 43 18.54 -9.97 25.22
N GLN A 44 18.49 -9.27 24.07
CA GLN A 44 19.01 -7.90 23.98
C GLN A 44 17.94 -6.85 23.66
N ASP A 45 17.49 -6.21 24.75
CA ASP A 45 16.90 -4.87 24.84
C ASP A 45 15.62 -4.57 24.02
N ALA A 46 14.51 -5.14 24.49
CA ALA A 46 13.28 -4.37 24.60
C ALA A 46 13.01 -4.11 26.09
N PRO A 47 12.98 -2.86 26.57
CA PRO A 47 12.43 -2.55 27.88
C PRO A 47 11.00 -3.08 27.91
N ALA A 48 10.70 -3.96 28.87
CA ALA A 48 9.35 -4.44 29.08
C ALA A 48 8.43 -3.22 29.23
N PRO A 49 7.33 -3.12 28.47
CA PRO A 49 6.36 -2.05 28.68
C PRO A 49 5.87 -2.10 30.13
N PRO A 50 5.77 -0.96 30.83
CA PRO A 50 5.31 -0.96 32.21
C PRO A 50 3.92 -1.59 32.27
N ALA A 51 3.73 -2.48 33.24
CA ALA A 51 2.48 -3.18 33.45
C ALA A 51 1.31 -2.18 33.57
N PRO A 52 0.16 -2.44 32.94
CA PRO A 52 -1.01 -1.58 33.09
C PRO A 52 -1.46 -1.59 34.56
N PRO A 53 -1.84 -0.44 35.14
CA PRO A 53 -2.37 -0.39 36.50
C PRO A 53 -3.68 -1.19 36.59
N ALA A 54 -3.84 -1.89 37.72
CA ALA A 54 -5.00 -2.73 38.01
C ALA A 54 -6.33 -1.96 37.95
N PRO A 55 -7.43 -2.62 37.51
CA PRO A 55 -8.75 -2.00 37.48
C PRO A 55 -9.24 -1.68 38.90
N SER A 56 -9.54 -0.41 39.14
CA SER A 56 -10.16 0.02 40.39
C SER A 56 -11.67 -0.23 40.33
N THR A 57 -12.15 -1.06 41.24
CA THR A 57 -13.56 -1.35 41.55
C THR A 57 -14.32 -0.06 41.93
N PRO A 58 -15.59 0.12 41.52
CA PRO A 58 -16.34 1.37 41.68
C PRO A 58 -16.99 1.51 43.07
N PRO A 59 -17.26 2.74 43.57
CA PRO A 59 -18.27 2.95 44.59
C PRO A 59 -19.68 3.08 43.97
N ALA A 60 -20.64 2.39 44.58
CA ALA A 60 -22.08 2.44 44.31
C ALA A 60 -22.76 3.57 45.17
N PRO A 61 -24.10 3.66 45.25
CA PRO A 61 -24.95 4.54 44.44
C PRO A 61 -25.79 5.54 45.27
N ASP A 62 -26.18 6.67 44.68
CA ASP A 62 -27.31 7.48 45.17
C ASP A 62 -28.28 7.76 44.01
N GLU A 63 -29.46 7.15 44.07
CA GLU A 63 -30.73 7.52 43.41
C GLU A 63 -31.63 8.21 44.47
N PRO A 64 -32.83 8.80 44.19
CA PRO A 64 -33.61 8.88 42.92
C PRO A 64 -34.27 10.25 42.64
N MET A 65 -34.71 10.47 41.39
CA MET A 65 -36.05 10.98 40.96
C MET A 65 -35.95 11.42 39.49
N ASP A 66 -36.50 10.65 38.55
CA ASP A 66 -37.91 10.59 38.13
C ASP A 66 -38.17 11.49 36.91
N ALA A 67 -38.25 10.88 35.72
CA ALA A 67 -39.16 11.27 34.64
C ALA A 67 -39.06 10.30 33.44
N THR A 68 -39.94 9.30 33.47
CA THR A 68 -40.61 8.63 32.33
C THR A 68 -39.87 7.67 31.36
N PRO A 69 -40.54 6.58 30.93
CA PRO A 69 -39.93 5.46 30.20
C PRO A 69 -40.06 5.62 28.68
N ARG A 70 -39.00 5.32 27.93
CA ARG A 70 -39.10 5.01 26.49
C ARG A 70 -38.62 3.59 26.22
N THR A 71 -39.55 2.82 25.70
CA THR A 71 -39.55 1.39 25.43
C THR A 71 -38.55 0.96 24.34
N PRO A 72 -38.03 -0.28 24.41
CA PRO A 72 -37.28 -0.89 23.32
C PRO A 72 -38.26 -1.41 22.25
N ARG A 73 -37.92 -1.24 20.97
CA ARG A 73 -38.65 -1.88 19.87
C ARG A 73 -37.80 -2.99 19.22
N PRO A 74 -38.27 -4.24 19.22
CA PRO A 74 -37.76 -5.33 18.39
C PRO A 74 -38.66 -5.52 17.15
N VAL A 75 -38.11 -5.51 15.94
CA VAL A 75 -38.82 -5.87 14.69
C VAL A 75 -37.76 -5.94 13.58
N THR A 76 -37.64 -6.90 12.68
CA THR A 76 -38.32 -8.19 12.43
C THR A 76 -37.49 -8.88 11.33
N ARG A 77 -37.45 -10.21 11.36
CA ARG A 77 -37.08 -11.08 10.23
C ARG A 77 -37.76 -10.63 8.93
N GLY A 78 -36.98 -10.49 7.85
CA GLY A 78 -37.46 -10.58 6.48
C GLY A 78 -36.75 -11.73 5.78
N ILE A 79 -37.47 -12.82 5.54
CA ILE A 79 -37.13 -13.94 4.64
C ILE A 79 -37.86 -13.65 3.31
N LEU A 80 -37.22 -13.95 2.17
CA LEU A 80 -37.75 -14.49 0.88
C LEU A 80 -36.68 -14.21 -0.22
N THR A 81 -35.89 -15.20 -0.69
CA THR A 81 -36.09 -16.12 -1.85
C THR A 81 -36.48 -15.40 -3.16
N ALA A 82 -35.99 -15.69 -4.37
CA ALA A 82 -35.06 -16.64 -4.99
C ALA A 82 -35.05 -16.34 -6.51
N LEU A 83 -34.11 -16.96 -7.27
CA LEU A 83 -34.09 -17.32 -8.72
C LEU A 83 -32.75 -16.90 -9.36
N ALA A 84 -31.71 -17.75 -9.42
CA ALA A 84 -31.55 -18.98 -10.20
C ALA A 84 -31.57 -18.77 -11.72
N ALA A 85 -30.38 -18.77 -12.34
CA ALA A 85 -30.16 -19.31 -13.68
C ALA A 85 -28.70 -19.81 -13.79
N VAL A 86 -28.51 -21.08 -13.45
CA VAL A 86 -27.31 -21.85 -13.80
C VAL A 86 -27.48 -22.31 -15.24
N ALA A 87 -26.52 -22.00 -16.09
CA ALA A 87 -26.29 -22.71 -17.34
C ALA A 87 -24.80 -23.08 -17.42
N LEU A 88 -24.47 -24.32 -17.04
CA LEU A 88 -23.19 -24.97 -17.27
C LEU A 88 -23.41 -26.04 -18.35
N VAL A 89 -22.86 -25.82 -19.55
CA VAL A 89 -22.32 -26.82 -20.51
C VAL A 89 -21.48 -26.01 -21.53
N GLY A 90 -20.24 -26.31 -21.90
CA GLY A 90 -19.44 -27.49 -21.67
C GLY A 90 -17.98 -27.32 -22.09
N LEU A 91 -17.22 -28.34 -21.73
CA LEU A 91 -15.78 -28.53 -21.87
C LEU A 91 -15.36 -28.82 -23.33
N GLY A 92 -14.27 -28.22 -23.81
CA GLY A 92 -13.61 -28.56 -25.07
C GLY A 92 -12.17 -28.04 -25.12
N ALA A 93 -11.21 -28.91 -25.45
CA ALA A 93 -9.79 -28.79 -25.17
C ALA A 93 -8.95 -28.01 -26.21
N ALA A 94 -7.93 -27.30 -25.68
CA ALA A 94 -6.54 -27.07 -26.13
C ALA A 94 -6.13 -26.69 -27.59
N ILE A 95 -5.07 -25.85 -27.62
CA ILE A 95 -4.10 -25.50 -28.68
C ILE A 95 -4.45 -24.26 -29.53
N GLY A 96 -3.56 -23.25 -29.45
CA GLY A 96 -3.81 -21.85 -29.79
C GLY A 96 -3.63 -21.45 -31.26
N PHE A 97 -4.12 -20.24 -31.55
CA PHE A 97 -3.71 -19.34 -32.62
C PHE A 97 -4.07 -17.91 -32.19
N ALA A 98 -3.16 -16.96 -32.41
CA ALA A 98 -3.36 -15.55 -32.12
C ALA A 98 -4.60 -15.01 -32.85
N ALA A 99 -5.65 -14.72 -32.11
CA ALA A 99 -6.78 -13.93 -32.58
C ALA A 99 -6.62 -12.53 -31.98
N ALA A 100 -6.38 -11.54 -32.83
CA ALA A 100 -6.41 -10.14 -32.47
C ALA A 100 -7.77 -9.83 -31.84
N THR A 101 -7.79 -9.62 -30.51
CA THR A 101 -8.97 -9.13 -29.81
C THR A 101 -9.23 -7.72 -30.33
N GLN A 102 -10.33 -7.55 -31.05
CA GLN A 102 -10.88 -6.23 -31.35
C GLN A 102 -11.07 -5.50 -30.02
N PRO A 103 -10.59 -4.26 -29.84
CA PRO A 103 -10.91 -3.52 -28.64
C PRO A 103 -12.43 -3.35 -28.60
N ALA A 104 -13.04 -3.74 -27.48
CA ALA A 104 -14.41 -3.35 -27.18
C ALA A 104 -14.51 -1.81 -27.26
N PRO A 105 -15.65 -1.23 -27.65
CA PRO A 105 -15.83 0.21 -27.56
C PRO A 105 -15.60 0.61 -26.10
N ALA A 106 -14.50 1.33 -25.84
CA ALA A 106 -14.23 1.90 -24.54
C ALA A 106 -15.38 2.87 -24.24
N ASP A 107 -16.10 2.61 -23.15
CA ASP A 107 -16.98 3.61 -22.57
C ASP A 107 -16.10 4.81 -22.20
N ALA A 108 -16.26 5.88 -22.98
CA ALA A 108 -15.54 7.12 -22.84
C ALA A 108 -16.06 7.85 -21.60
N SER A 109 -15.33 7.83 -20.48
CA SER A 109 -15.29 8.91 -19.46
C SER A 109 -14.32 8.70 -18.29
N ALA A 110 -13.53 7.62 -18.21
CA ALA A 110 -12.39 7.58 -17.32
C ALA A 110 -11.15 8.13 -18.04
N PRO A 111 -10.26 8.91 -17.38
CA PRO A 111 -8.89 9.06 -17.87
C PRO A 111 -8.34 7.64 -18.06
N ALA A 112 -8.06 7.27 -19.31
CA ALA A 112 -7.37 6.02 -19.55
C ALA A 112 -5.95 6.24 -19.04
N LEU A 113 -5.63 5.74 -17.85
CA LEU A 113 -4.27 5.72 -17.31
C LEU A 113 -3.48 4.66 -18.09
N PRO A 114 -2.64 5.04 -19.10
CA PRO A 114 -1.90 4.08 -19.92
C PRO A 114 -1.04 3.13 -19.10
N GLU A 115 -0.58 3.56 -17.93
CA GLU A 115 0.26 2.77 -17.03
C GLU A 115 -0.47 1.53 -16.50
N LEU A 116 -1.79 1.62 -16.32
CA LEU A 116 -2.61 0.50 -15.85
C LEU A 116 -2.92 -0.54 -16.95
N ALA A 117 -2.70 -0.19 -18.22
CA ALA A 117 -2.88 -1.12 -19.33
C ALA A 117 -1.75 -2.17 -19.41
N PHE A 118 -0.61 -1.91 -18.77
CA PHE A 118 0.47 -2.89 -18.67
C PHE A 118 0.16 -3.96 -17.63
N ALA A 119 0.64 -5.18 -17.85
CA ALA A 119 0.54 -6.24 -16.86
C ALA A 119 1.43 -5.93 -15.65
N GLN A 120 0.93 -6.21 -14.45
CA GLN A 120 1.73 -6.13 -13.23
C GLN A 120 2.93 -7.09 -13.30
N THR A 121 4.11 -6.62 -12.94
CA THR A 121 5.29 -7.49 -12.80
C THR A 121 5.43 -8.03 -11.37
N ALA A 122 6.20 -9.11 -11.19
CA ALA A 122 6.36 -9.74 -9.87
C ALA A 122 6.99 -8.79 -8.83
N GLU A 123 7.77 -7.82 -9.29
CA GLU A 123 8.42 -6.79 -8.48
C GLU A 123 7.45 -5.70 -7.99
N GLU A 124 6.27 -5.59 -8.60
CA GLU A 124 5.23 -4.63 -8.26
C GLU A 124 4.17 -5.20 -7.32
N VAL A 125 4.26 -6.50 -7.00
CA VAL A 125 3.31 -7.17 -6.13
C VAL A 125 3.52 -6.70 -4.69
N ILE A 126 2.55 -5.94 -4.20
CA ILE A 126 2.44 -5.54 -2.80
C ILE A 126 1.37 -6.41 -2.15
N SER A 127 1.68 -7.02 -1.00
CA SER A 127 0.73 -7.90 -0.30
C SER A 127 -0.58 -7.18 0.01
N GLY A 128 -1.72 -7.85 -0.21
CA GLY A 128 -3.04 -7.29 0.07
C GLY A 128 -3.22 -6.85 1.53
N ASP A 129 -2.60 -7.55 2.49
CA ASP A 129 -2.64 -7.19 3.93
C ASP A 129 -2.02 -5.81 4.23
N ILE A 130 -1.15 -5.32 3.33
CA ILE A 130 -0.50 -4.02 3.45
C ILE A 130 -1.42 -2.90 2.96
N LEU A 131 -2.35 -3.23 2.06
CA LEU A 131 -3.23 -2.31 1.34
C LEU A 131 -4.68 -2.39 1.81
N SER A 132 -5.03 -3.38 2.63
CA SER A 132 -6.40 -3.64 3.08
C SER A 132 -7.05 -2.43 3.76
N ASP A 133 -6.25 -1.60 4.43
CA ASP A 133 -6.73 -0.40 5.12
C ASP A 133 -6.73 0.86 4.22
N SER A 134 -6.25 0.73 2.97
CA SER A 134 -6.08 1.86 2.03
C SER A 134 -7.19 1.99 0.99
N GLY A 135 -8.08 1.00 0.86
CA GLY A 135 -9.15 1.01 -0.17
C GLY A 135 -8.62 0.91 -1.60
N ILE A 136 -7.44 0.30 -1.79
CA ILE A 136 -6.78 0.13 -3.09
C ILE A 136 -6.92 -1.32 -3.55
N ASP A 137 -7.26 -1.53 -4.82
CA ASP A 137 -7.21 -2.87 -5.43
C ASP A 137 -5.73 -3.29 -5.64
N PRO A 138 -5.24 -4.32 -4.93
CA PRO A 138 -3.84 -4.76 -5.03
C PRO A 138 -3.45 -5.25 -6.43
N ALA A 139 -4.41 -5.74 -7.24
CA ALA A 139 -4.13 -6.20 -8.61
C ALA A 139 -3.93 -5.04 -9.61
N SER A 140 -4.40 -3.84 -9.24
CA SER A 140 -4.31 -2.63 -10.06
C SER A 140 -3.00 -1.86 -9.87
N ILE A 141 -2.19 -2.21 -8.87
CA ILE A 141 -0.97 -1.47 -8.53
C ILE A 141 0.06 -1.54 -9.66
N ARG A 142 0.56 -0.38 -10.05
CA ARG A 142 1.65 -0.22 -11.02
C ARG A 142 2.70 0.71 -10.47
N TYR A 143 3.96 0.31 -10.60
CA TYR A 143 5.08 1.16 -10.20
C TYR A 143 5.26 2.28 -11.22
N ILE A 144 5.40 3.51 -10.71
CA ILE A 144 5.60 4.70 -11.54
C ILE A 144 7.06 5.12 -11.50
N ALA A 145 7.57 5.42 -10.30
CA ALA A 145 8.93 5.88 -10.13
C ALA A 145 9.36 5.80 -8.67
N THR A 146 10.67 5.94 -8.47
CA THR A 146 11.27 6.22 -7.17
C THR A 146 11.82 7.63 -7.22
N ILE A 147 11.35 8.50 -6.32
CA ILE A 147 11.81 9.88 -6.20
C ILE A 147 12.27 10.09 -4.77
N ARG A 148 13.56 10.43 -4.61
CA ARG A 148 14.24 10.44 -3.30
C ARG A 148 14.14 9.05 -2.66
N ASP A 149 13.56 8.95 -1.48
CA ASP A 149 13.39 7.70 -0.72
C ASP A 149 11.95 7.16 -0.80
N PHE A 150 11.16 7.60 -1.79
CA PHE A 150 9.77 7.23 -1.94
C PHE A 150 9.53 6.49 -3.25
N ARG A 151 8.96 5.28 -3.16
CA ARG A 151 8.42 4.51 -4.29
C ARG A 151 6.95 4.90 -4.47
N ILE A 152 6.62 5.40 -5.66
CA ILE A 152 5.30 5.89 -6.01
C ILE A 152 4.63 4.87 -6.91
N TYR A 153 3.40 4.50 -6.55
CA TYR A 153 2.57 3.57 -7.28
C TYR A 153 1.24 4.23 -7.65
N LEU A 154 0.75 3.90 -8.84
CA LEU A 154 -0.58 4.24 -9.33
C LEU A 154 -1.48 3.02 -9.22
N ALA A 155 -2.74 3.23 -8.83
CA ALA A 155 -3.71 2.16 -8.64
C ALA A 155 -5.14 2.67 -8.82
N VAL A 156 -6.09 1.75 -8.75
CA VAL A 156 -7.54 2.02 -8.75
C VAL A 156 -8.09 1.66 -7.36
N PRO A 157 -9.14 2.36 -6.88
CA PRO A 157 -9.86 1.95 -5.68
C PRO A 157 -10.41 0.53 -5.78
N ASP A 158 -10.61 -0.12 -4.64
CA ASP A 158 -11.25 -1.45 -4.56
C ASP A 158 -12.73 -1.45 -5.01
N ASP A 159 -13.42 -0.31 -4.90
CA ASP A 159 -14.76 -0.09 -5.42
C ASP A 159 -14.81 0.27 -6.93
N GLY A 160 -13.65 0.47 -7.56
CA GLY A 160 -13.48 0.58 -9.00
C GLY A 160 -13.73 1.96 -9.62
N ASP A 161 -14.08 3.00 -8.85
CA ASP A 161 -14.28 4.37 -9.38
C ASP A 161 -13.27 5.37 -8.81
N GLY A 162 -12.29 5.74 -9.64
CA GLY A 162 -11.30 6.77 -9.33
C GLY A 162 -9.87 6.31 -9.54
N GLU A 163 -8.95 7.07 -8.96
CA GLU A 163 -7.52 6.89 -9.13
C GLU A 163 -6.82 7.07 -7.78
N CYS A 164 -5.85 6.21 -7.49
CA CYS A 164 -5.13 6.20 -6.23
C CYS A 164 -3.63 6.33 -6.44
N ILE A 165 -2.99 7.06 -5.52
CA ILE A 165 -1.56 7.00 -5.30
C ILE A 165 -1.29 6.21 -4.02
N ALA A 166 -0.40 5.23 -4.10
CA ALA A 166 0.22 4.62 -2.93
C ALA A 166 1.70 4.96 -2.92
N VAL A 167 2.21 5.37 -1.76
CA VAL A 167 3.61 5.70 -1.56
C VAL A 167 4.19 4.87 -0.44
N PHE A 168 5.35 4.29 -0.71
CA PHE A 168 6.13 3.50 0.22
C PHE A 168 7.49 4.13 0.38
N THR A 169 8.12 3.98 1.54
CA THR A 169 9.55 4.28 1.62
C THR A 169 10.32 3.23 0.82
N SER A 170 11.50 3.59 0.31
CA SER A 170 12.35 2.66 -0.45
C SER A 170 12.91 1.54 0.44
N THR A 171 12.96 1.75 1.76
CA THR A 171 13.54 0.82 2.73
C THR A 171 12.52 -0.09 3.40
N GLU A 172 11.23 0.25 3.37
CA GLU A 172 10.17 -0.53 4.01
C GLU A 172 9.02 -0.81 3.06
N ASN A 173 8.39 -1.97 3.21
CA ASN A 173 7.17 -2.32 2.46
C ASN A 173 5.90 -1.88 3.20
N ARG A 174 5.99 -0.96 4.16
CA ARG A 174 4.83 -0.37 4.83
C ARG A 174 4.43 0.92 4.11
N PRO A 175 3.13 1.15 3.83
CA PRO A 175 2.69 2.34 3.12
C PRO A 175 3.00 3.55 4.00
N TRP A 176 3.74 4.48 3.43
CA TRP A 176 3.99 5.78 4.04
C TRP A 176 2.73 6.64 3.93
N SER A 177 2.07 6.60 2.77
CA SER A 177 0.80 7.28 2.53
C SER A 177 0.06 6.62 1.38
N ALA A 178 -1.27 6.55 1.46
CA ALA A 178 -2.14 6.16 0.36
C ALA A 178 -3.31 7.14 0.28
N GLY A 179 -3.74 7.48 -0.92
CA GLY A 179 -4.87 8.36 -1.15
C GLY A 179 -5.53 8.08 -2.48
N CYS A 180 -6.86 8.12 -2.49
CA CYS A 180 -7.69 7.92 -3.68
C CYS A 180 -8.52 9.18 -3.95
N ALA A 181 -8.66 9.54 -5.21
CA ALA A 181 -9.58 10.56 -5.68
C ALA A 181 -10.69 9.87 -6.47
N SER A 182 -11.94 10.13 -6.10
CA SER A 182 -13.12 9.57 -6.75
C SER A 182 -13.73 10.52 -7.77
N GLY A 183 -14.29 9.94 -8.83
CA GLY A 183 -14.94 10.64 -9.93
C GLY A 183 -13.97 11.25 -10.93
N GLY A 184 -13.99 10.75 -12.17
CA GLY A 184 -13.19 11.25 -13.31
C GLY A 184 -13.51 12.69 -13.70
N ARG A 185 -13.01 13.66 -12.92
CA ARG A 185 -13.25 15.08 -13.10
C ARG A 185 -12.01 15.80 -13.65
N PRO A 186 -12.22 16.90 -14.41
CA PRO A 186 -11.14 17.61 -15.07
C PRO A 186 -10.25 18.33 -14.05
N GLY A 187 -8.97 18.01 -14.06
CA GLY A 187 -7.96 18.52 -13.15
C GLY A 187 -7.18 17.38 -12.52
N ALA A 188 -6.04 17.68 -11.91
CA ALA A 188 -5.21 16.65 -11.30
C ALA A 188 -5.63 16.30 -9.87
N ALA A 189 -5.59 15.02 -9.53
CA ALA A 189 -5.68 14.56 -8.14
C ALA A 189 -4.33 14.77 -7.45
N VAL A 190 -4.26 15.65 -6.44
CA VAL A 190 -3.00 16.06 -5.79
C VAL A 190 -2.87 15.43 -4.41
N PHE A 191 -1.75 14.77 -4.16
CA PHE A 191 -1.41 14.02 -2.96
C PHE A 191 -0.10 14.54 -2.35
N GLY A 192 -0.18 15.12 -1.16
CA GLY A 192 1.01 15.50 -0.40
C GLY A 192 1.68 14.26 0.21
N VAL A 193 2.95 14.02 -0.11
CA VAL A 193 3.72 12.87 0.40
C VAL A 193 4.53 13.27 1.63
N ASP A 194 5.28 14.37 1.53
CA ASP A 194 6.01 14.99 2.62
C ASP A 194 6.12 16.52 2.39
N GLU A 195 6.92 17.20 3.22
CA GLU A 195 7.19 18.64 3.09
C GLU A 195 7.97 19.02 1.82
N LYS A 196 8.42 18.06 0.99
CA LYS A 196 9.27 18.31 -0.17
C LYS A 196 8.79 17.63 -1.44
N LEU A 197 7.79 16.76 -1.34
CA LEU A 197 7.27 15.96 -2.42
C LEU A 197 5.74 15.97 -2.40
N THR A 198 5.18 16.34 -3.54
CA THR A 198 3.75 16.23 -3.82
C THR A 198 3.59 15.49 -5.15
N VAL A 199 2.64 14.58 -5.24
CA VAL A 199 2.37 13.79 -6.44
C VAL A 199 0.99 14.17 -6.95
N ALA A 200 0.85 14.34 -8.26
CA ALA A 200 -0.39 14.63 -8.92
C ALA A 200 -0.67 13.57 -9.99
N ILE A 201 -1.91 13.07 -10.06
CA ILE A 201 -2.40 12.29 -11.21
C ILE A 201 -3.10 13.27 -12.14
N GLY A 202 -2.62 13.41 -13.37
CA GLY A 202 -2.99 14.43 -14.33
C GLY A 202 -2.12 15.69 -14.22
N ASP A 203 -2.59 16.77 -14.84
CA ASP A 203 -1.89 18.05 -14.91
C ASP A 203 -2.62 19.12 -14.07
N PRO A 204 -2.14 19.45 -12.85
CA PRO A 204 -2.69 20.57 -12.09
C PRO A 204 -2.29 21.89 -12.77
N ALA A 205 -3.00 22.97 -12.47
CA ALA A 205 -2.58 24.30 -12.92
C ALA A 205 -1.17 24.64 -12.38
N ASP A 206 -0.38 25.38 -13.16
CA ASP A 206 1.05 25.64 -12.87
C ASP A 206 1.31 26.29 -11.50
N ASP A 207 0.32 26.98 -10.93
CA ASP A 207 0.38 27.66 -9.62
C ASP A 207 -0.34 26.89 -8.50
N ALA A 208 -1.01 25.78 -8.79
CA ALA A 208 -1.78 25.02 -7.82
C ALA A 208 -0.91 24.17 -6.88
N VAL A 209 0.30 23.80 -7.32
CA VAL A 209 1.21 22.95 -6.55
C VAL A 209 2.61 23.56 -6.51
N ALA A 210 3.15 23.74 -5.30
CA ALA A 210 4.48 24.29 -5.10
C ALA A 210 5.57 23.25 -5.36
N GLY A 211 6.57 23.61 -6.17
CA GLY A 211 7.77 22.79 -6.42
C GLY A 211 8.15 22.77 -7.89
N THR A 212 9.29 22.15 -8.19
CA THR A 212 9.72 21.90 -9.56
C THR A 212 9.01 20.66 -10.09
N PRO A 213 8.26 20.74 -11.21
CA PRO A 213 7.59 19.57 -11.77
C PRO A 213 8.60 18.61 -12.41
N VAL A 214 8.43 17.33 -12.12
CA VAL A 214 9.11 16.18 -12.70
C VAL A 214 8.03 15.25 -13.20
N ARG A 215 8.08 14.82 -14.46
CA ARG A 215 7.06 13.95 -15.06
C ARG A 215 7.57 12.51 -15.13
N PRO A 216 7.32 11.67 -14.09
CA PRO A 216 7.74 10.27 -14.08
C PRO A 216 6.96 9.38 -15.05
N SER A 217 5.69 9.70 -15.34
CA SER A 217 4.87 8.98 -16.32
C SER A 217 3.93 9.93 -17.07
N GLU A 218 3.16 9.42 -18.01
CA GLU A 218 2.22 10.25 -18.78
C GLU A 218 1.14 10.83 -17.88
N SER A 219 0.61 10.00 -16.97
CA SER A 219 -0.47 10.36 -16.07
C SER A 219 -0.02 10.92 -14.73
N VAL A 220 1.26 10.83 -14.36
CA VAL A 220 1.72 11.24 -13.03
C VAL A 220 2.78 12.32 -13.13
N THR A 221 2.58 13.40 -12.38
CA THR A 221 3.55 14.49 -12.20
C THR A 221 3.93 14.61 -10.73
N ALA A 222 5.22 14.63 -10.42
CA ALA A 222 5.74 14.88 -9.09
C ALA A 222 6.29 16.30 -8.98
N TYR A 223 5.98 16.99 -7.87
CA TYR A 223 6.47 18.33 -7.57
C TYR A 223 7.47 18.24 -6.43
N VAL A 224 8.72 18.58 -6.73
CA VAL A 224 9.84 18.47 -5.79
C VAL A 224 10.27 19.86 -5.36
N ARG A 225 10.28 20.12 -4.05
CA ARG A 225 10.82 21.37 -3.48
C ARG A 225 12.29 21.20 -3.14
N GLN A 226 13.10 22.16 -3.59
CA GLN A 226 14.50 22.26 -3.17
C GLN A 226 14.58 22.91 -1.78
N ASN A 227 15.62 22.53 -1.05
CA ASN A 227 15.85 22.89 0.34
C ASN A 227 16.41 24.30 0.49
#